data_AF-A0A3C1PNJ5-F1
#
_entry.id   AF-A0A3C1PNJ5-F1
#
_cell.length_a   1.000
_cell.length_b   1.000
_cell.length_c   1.000
_cell.angle_alpha   90.00
_cell.angle_beta   90.00
_cell.angle_gamma   90.00
#
_symmetry.space_group_name_H-M   'P 1'
#
loop_
_entity.id
_entity.type
_entity.pdbx_description
1 polymer ?
#
loop_
_entity_poly.entity_id
_entity_poly.type
_entity_poly.pdbx_seq_one_letter_code
_entity_poly.pdbx_strand_id
1 'polypeptide(L)'
;MWLKNDRISLRALEPEDLSLLYDWENNADNWSFGNTVAPYSRQALHEYMQHADLELYTSRQLRLIITENKTGQAVGSMDLFEFDP
;
A
#
# COMPACT_ATOMS: atom_id res chain seq x y z
N MET A 1 -1.94 16.56 -13.07
CA MET A 1 -2.84 15.80 -12.18
C MET A 1 -2.09 15.66 -10.87
N TRP A 2 -2.57 16.25 -9.78
CA TRP A 2 -1.80 16.31 -8.53
C TRP A 2 -2.51 15.43 -7.51
N LEU A 3 -1.98 14.24 -7.24
CA LEU A 3 -2.45 13.36 -6.17
C LEU A 3 -2.02 13.89 -4.80
N LYS A 4 -2.24 15.18 -4.53
CA LYS A 4 -1.85 15.84 -3.28
C LYS A 4 -2.81 16.96 -2.94
N ASN A 5 -2.96 17.22 -1.65
CA ASN A 5 -3.60 18.41 -1.11
C ASN A 5 -2.64 19.07 -0.10
N ASP A 6 -3.13 19.98 0.75
CA ASP A 6 -2.29 20.68 1.73
C ASP A 6 -1.77 19.79 2.87
N ARG A 7 -2.40 18.63 3.10
CA ARG A 7 -2.09 17.73 4.22
C ARG A 7 -1.33 16.49 3.79
N ILE A 8 -1.75 15.88 2.70
CA ILE A 8 -1.24 14.59 2.25
C ILE A 8 -0.89 14.60 0.76
N SER A 9 -0.01 13.70 0.39
CA SER A 9 0.32 13.32 -0.98
C SER A 9 0.21 11.80 -1.14
N LEU A 10 -0.14 11.36 -2.33
CA LEU A 10 -0.14 9.96 -2.71
C LEU A 10 1.04 9.71 -3.63
N ARG A 11 1.77 8.63 -3.36
CA ARG A 11 2.90 8.19 -4.16
C ARG A 11 2.85 6.68 -4.39
N ALA A 12 3.69 6.19 -5.29
CA ALA A 12 3.92 4.77 -5.47
C ALA A 12 4.52 4.15 -4.18
N LEU A 13 4.30 2.85 -4.04
CA LEU A 13 4.92 2.02 -3.01
C LEU A 13 6.42 1.89 -3.30
N GLU A 14 7.27 2.15 -2.31
CA GLU A 14 8.74 2.08 -2.44
C GLU A 14 9.30 0.97 -1.53
N PRO A 15 10.48 0.39 -1.83
CA PRO A 15 11.08 -0.69 -1.04
C PRO A 15 11.20 -0.41 0.46
N GLU A 16 11.44 0.85 0.84
CA GLU A 16 11.59 1.25 2.24
C GLU A 16 10.28 1.13 3.05
N ASP A 17 9.13 1.12 2.38
CA ASP A 17 7.81 1.00 3.00
C ASP A 17 7.51 -0.43 3.48
N LEU A 18 8.31 -1.43 3.09
CA LEU A 18 8.07 -2.85 3.42
C LEU A 18 7.84 -3.08 4.92
N SER A 19 8.60 -2.37 5.77
CA SER A 19 8.48 -2.53 7.22
C SER A 19 7.14 -1.98 7.73
N LEU A 20 6.74 -0.79 7.25
CA LEU A 20 5.45 -0.19 7.60
C LEU A 20 4.28 -1.02 7.07
N LEU A 21 4.40 -1.52 5.84
CA LEU A 21 3.38 -2.36 5.23
C LEU A 21 3.20 -3.68 6.00
N TYR A 22 4.31 -4.29 6.44
CA TYR A 22 4.27 -5.45 7.31
C TYR A 22 3.54 -5.15 8.62
N ASP A 23 3.83 -4.03 9.27
CA ASP A 23 3.19 -3.65 10.53
C ASP A 23 1.68 -3.38 10.34
N TRP A 24 1.28 -2.73 9.24
CA TRP A 24 -0.12 -2.44 8.94
C TRP A 24 -0.95 -3.67 8.60
N GLU A 25 -0.44 -4.53 7.71
CA GLU A 25 -1.16 -5.73 7.24
C GLU A 25 -1.24 -6.82 8.33
N ASN A 26 -0.26 -6.86 9.24
CA ASN A 26 -0.26 -7.79 10.37
C ASN A 26 -0.93 -7.24 11.63
N ASN A 27 -1.48 -6.03 11.59
CA ASN A 27 -2.28 -5.51 12.70
C ASN A 27 -3.70 -6.11 12.66
N ALA A 28 -3.94 -7.11 13.51
CA ALA A 28 -5.21 -7.83 13.57
C ALA A 28 -6.43 -6.95 13.91
N ASP A 29 -6.23 -5.81 14.59
CA ASP A 29 -7.30 -4.86 14.87
C ASP A 29 -7.90 -4.27 13.58
N ASN A 30 -7.11 -4.24 12.50
CA ASN A 30 -7.52 -3.71 11.20
C ASN A 30 -8.19 -4.74 10.28
N TRP A 31 -8.10 -6.04 10.58
CA TRP A 31 -8.60 -7.10 9.69
C TRP A 31 -10.11 -7.04 9.47
N SER A 32 -10.85 -6.49 10.43
CA SER A 32 -12.29 -6.24 10.31
C SER A 32 -12.66 -5.28 9.18
N PHE A 33 -11.70 -4.50 8.69
CA PHE A 33 -11.88 -3.45 7.68
C PHE A 33 -11.22 -3.77 6.34
N GLY A 34 -10.62 -4.96 6.19
CA GLY A 34 -9.88 -5.37 5.00
C GLY A 34 -10.23 -6.78 4.52
N ASN A 35 -9.52 -7.23 3.49
CA ASN A 35 -9.64 -8.60 2.94
C ASN A 35 -8.62 -9.57 3.54
N THR A 36 -7.73 -9.09 4.40
CA THR A 36 -6.66 -9.89 5.01
C THR A 36 -7.21 -10.75 6.13
N VAL A 37 -7.19 -12.08 5.96
CA VAL A 37 -7.66 -13.08 6.95
C VAL A 37 -6.53 -13.83 7.63
N ALA A 38 -5.27 -13.50 7.32
CA ALA A 38 -4.07 -14.12 7.85
C ALA A 38 -2.87 -13.16 7.82
N PRO A 39 -1.89 -13.31 8.72
CA PRO A 39 -0.68 -12.51 8.71
C PRO A 39 0.15 -12.73 7.44
N TYR A 40 0.74 -11.66 6.92
CA TYR A 40 1.70 -11.71 5.82
C TYR A 40 3.14 -11.85 6.34
N SER A 41 3.92 -12.73 5.74
CA SER A 41 5.36 -12.78 6.00
C SER A 41 6.08 -11.61 5.31
N ARG A 42 7.21 -11.17 5.87
CA ARG A 42 8.07 -10.17 5.21
C ARG A 42 8.52 -10.61 3.82
N GLN A 43 8.79 -11.90 3.66
CA GLN A 43 9.18 -12.50 2.38
C GLN A 43 8.05 -12.33 1.34
N ALA A 44 6.81 -12.65 1.71
CA ALA A 44 5.66 -12.53 0.81
C ALA A 44 5.41 -11.08 0.38
N LEU A 45 5.53 -10.12 1.31
CA LEU A 45 5.40 -8.69 0.98
C LEU A 45 6.54 -8.18 0.11
N HIS A 46 7.77 -8.65 0.35
CA HIS A 46 8.92 -8.29 -0.47
C HIS A 46 8.76 -8.81 -1.91
N GLU A 47 8.35 -10.07 -2.08
CA GLU A 47 8.04 -10.65 -3.40
C GLU A 47 6.92 -9.89 -4.11
N TYR A 48 5.85 -9.52 -3.39
CA TYR A 48 4.78 -8.67 -3.90
C TYR A 48 5.32 -7.32 -4.43
N MET A 49 6.18 -6.64 -3.68
CA MET A 49 6.75 -5.35 -4.09
C MET A 49 7.64 -5.46 -5.33
N GLN A 50 8.36 -6.57 -5.49
CA GLN A 50 9.18 -6.81 -6.68
C GLN A 50 8.35 -7.06 -7.95
N HIS A 51 7.09 -7.45 -7.79
CA HIS A 51 6.17 -7.76 -8.88
C HIS A 51 5.01 -6.77 -8.98
N ALA A 52 5.07 -5.63 -8.29
CA ALA A 52 3.99 -4.63 -8.23
C ALA A 52 3.54 -4.15 -9.63
N ASP A 53 4.46 -4.03 -10.58
CA ASP A 53 4.16 -3.66 -11.97
C ASP A 53 3.37 -4.74 -12.73
N LEU A 54 3.62 -6.02 -12.44
CA LEU A 54 2.86 -7.14 -13.02
C LEU A 54 1.50 -7.28 -12.33
N GLU A 55 1.47 -7.10 -11.01
CA GLU A 55 0.27 -7.14 -10.16
C GLU A 55 -0.76 -6.08 -10.60
N LEU A 56 -0.35 -4.85 -10.92
CA LEU A 56 -1.27 -3.80 -11.39
C LEU A 56 -2.20 -4.30 -12.54
N TYR A 57 -1.67 -5.13 -13.43
CA TYR A 57 -2.42 -5.71 -14.55
C TYR A 57 -3.10 -7.05 -14.23
N THR A 58 -2.58 -7.83 -13.27
CA THR A 58 -3.11 -9.16 -12.94
C THR A 58 -4.09 -9.15 -11.76
N SER A 59 -3.81 -8.39 -10.70
CA SER A 59 -4.70 -8.20 -9.54
C SER A 59 -5.68 -7.02 -9.72
N ARG A 60 -5.54 -6.23 -10.79
CA ARG A 60 -6.37 -5.04 -11.10
C ARG A 60 -6.40 -4.05 -9.92
N GLN A 61 -5.32 -4.00 -9.16
CA GLN A 61 -5.18 -3.23 -7.93
C GLN A 61 -4.06 -2.19 -8.08
N LEU A 62 -4.39 -0.92 -7.88
CA LEU A 62 -3.43 0.15 -7.70
C LEU A 62 -3.31 0.49 -6.21
N ARG A 63 -2.16 0.16 -5.62
CA ARG A 63 -1.80 0.54 -4.25
C ARG A 63 -1.00 1.84 -4.23
N LEU A 64 -1.44 2.80 -3.44
CA LEU A 64 -0.78 4.09 -3.23
C LEU A 64 -0.43 4.28 -1.76
N ILE A 65 0.70 4.92 -1.49
CA ILE A 65 1.12 5.30 -0.15
C ILE A 65 0.69 6.73 0.15
N ILE A 66 -0.01 6.91 1.27
CA ILE A 66 -0.41 8.20 1.81
C ILE A 66 0.76 8.74 2.62
N THR A 67 1.29 9.88 2.21
CA THR A 67 2.41 10.57 2.86
C THR A 67 1.93 11.89 3.45
N GLU A 68 2.25 12.18 4.71
CA GLU A 68 2.00 13.48 5.32
C GLU A 68 3.00 14.51 4.78
N ASN A 69 2.51 15.63 4.24
CA ASN A 69 3.37 16.61 3.57
C ASN A 69 4.34 17.33 4.52
N LYS A 70 3.98 17.46 5.81
CA LYS A 70 4.80 18.19 6.79
C LYS A 70 6.03 17.39 7.23
N THR A 71 5.88 16.08 7.37
CA THR A 71 6.90 15.20 7.91
C THR A 71 7.54 14.32 6.84
N GLY A 72 6.89 14.15 5.69
CA GLY A 72 7.29 13.20 4.66
C GLY A 72 7.06 11.74 5.06
N GLN A 73 6.39 11.49 6.19
CA GLN A 73 6.17 10.14 6.69
C GLN A 73 4.99 9.48 5.97
N ALA A 74 5.14 8.19 5.67
CA ALA A 74 4.03 7.36 5.24
C ALA A 74 3.10 7.12 6.44
N VAL A 75 1.84 7.49 6.28
CA VAL A 75 0.81 7.43 7.34
C VAL A 75 -0.32 6.45 7.02
N GLY A 76 -0.27 5.82 5.86
CA GLY A 76 -1.19 4.76 5.48
C GLY A 76 -1.02 4.36 4.02
N SER A 77 -1.84 3.41 3.59
CA SER A 77 -1.97 2.98 2.19
C SER A 77 -3.41 3.13 1.72
N MET A 78 -3.59 3.22 0.41
CA MET A 78 -4.88 3.23 -0.25
C MET A 78 -4.84 2.27 -1.44
N ASP A 79 -5.81 1.37 -1.47
CA ASP A 79 -5.97 0.39 -2.55
C ASP A 79 -7.16 0.75 -3.41
N LEU A 80 -6.93 0.86 -4.71
CA LEU A 80 -7.97 1.01 -5.72
C LEU A 80 -8.06 -0.29 -6.50
N PHE A 81 -9.21 -0.95 -6.45
CA PHE A 81 -9.48 -2.21 -7.13
C PHE A 81 -10.29 -2.00 -8.41
N GLU A 82 -10.49 -3.08 -9.18
CA GLU A 82 -11.31 -3.09 -10.40
C GLU A 82 -10.80 -2.14 -11.51
N PHE A 83 -9.49 -1.99 -11.65
CA PHE A 83 -8.93 -1.24 -12.78
C PHE A 83 -9.37 -1.88 -14.10
N ASP A 84 -10.17 -1.18 -14.91
CA ASP A 84 -10.61 -1.58 -16.25
C ASP A 84 -9.93 -0.68 -17.29
N PRO A 85 -9.01 -1.22 -18.12
CA PRO A 85 -8.24 -0.44 -19.09
C PRO A 85 -9.08 0.08 -20.27
#